data_AF-A0A7Y5KXN4-F1
#
_entry.id   AF-A0A7Y5KXN4-F1
#
_cell.length_a   1.000
_cell.length_b   1.000
_cell.length_c   1.000
_cell.angle_alpha   90.00
_cell.angle_beta   90.00
_cell.angle_gamma   90.00
#
_symmetry.space_group_name_H-M   'P 1'
#
loop_
_entity.id
_entity.type
_entity.pdbx_description
1 polymer ?
#
loop_
_entity_poly.entity_id
_entity_poly.type
_entity_poly.pdbx_seq_one_letter_code
_entity_poly.pdbx_strand_id
1 'polypeptide(L)'
;MTTRTDIEATLARWFAIDSIGLVGVFTGAYAAWPAGVFNDYSSVDAADEFLAAAPAITTGIPSARNREPPPSPRPLWDTPIDFAMIEAARGLFSFDAELGYGGSTIYYLDASPATPLLVRDAHPIIQRAARLVVFSRVSFCSVEKIDLAEHVPFVAGNGRRPPIYRLG
;
A
#
# COMPACT_ATOMS: atom_id res chain seq x y z
N MET A 1 26.35 5.37 -3.97
CA MET A 1 25.43 5.42 -5.12
C MET A 1 24.51 4.23 -4.94
N THR A 2 23.29 4.48 -4.47
CA THR A 2 22.30 3.45 -4.11
C THR A 2 21.61 2.99 -5.39
N THR A 3 21.67 1.71 -5.72
CA THR A 3 21.12 1.16 -6.95
C THR A 3 19.63 0.85 -6.80
N ARG A 4 18.90 0.72 -7.92
CA ARG A 4 17.46 0.40 -7.97
C ARG A 4 17.06 -0.77 -7.05
N THR A 5 17.91 -1.79 -6.98
CA THR A 5 17.75 -2.98 -6.13
C THR A 5 17.82 -2.66 -4.64
N ASP A 6 18.56 -1.61 -4.24
CA ASP A 6 18.70 -1.20 -2.83
C ASP A 6 17.46 -0.43 -2.33
N ILE A 7 16.68 0.21 -3.22
CA ILE A 7 15.44 0.94 -2.88
C ILE A 7 14.22 0.03 -3.03
N GLU A 8 14.15 -0.77 -4.10
CA GLU A 8 13.12 -1.82 -4.27
C GLU A 8 13.19 -2.86 -3.14
N ALA A 9 14.37 -3.15 -2.56
CA ALA A 9 14.49 -3.99 -1.37
C ALA A 9 13.90 -3.36 -0.09
N THR A 10 13.49 -2.08 -0.12
CA THR A 10 12.93 -1.37 1.05
C THR A 10 11.48 -0.94 0.90
N LEU A 11 10.96 -0.85 -0.33
CA LEU A 11 9.56 -0.53 -0.61
C LEU A 11 8.76 -1.82 -0.75
N ALA A 12 7.71 -1.95 0.03
CA ALA A 12 6.89 -3.15 0.04
C ALA A 12 5.42 -2.80 0.21
N ARG A 13 4.57 -3.64 -0.36
CA ARG A 13 3.12 -3.47 -0.38
C ARG A 13 2.46 -4.20 0.77
N TRP A 14 1.40 -3.62 1.33
CA TRP A 14 0.51 -4.29 2.26
C TRP A 14 -0.94 -3.89 1.99
N PHE A 15 -1.88 -4.63 2.59
CA PHE A 15 -3.30 -4.54 2.28
C PHE A 15 -4.12 -4.17 3.51
N ALA A 16 -5.20 -3.43 3.30
CA ALA A 16 -6.12 -3.08 4.38
C ALA A 16 -7.57 -3.10 3.92
N ILE A 17 -8.47 -3.16 4.91
CA ILE A 17 -9.90 -3.00 4.75
C ILE A 17 -10.33 -1.69 5.41
N ASP A 18 -11.16 -0.90 4.73
CA ASP A 18 -11.74 0.31 5.32
C ASP A 18 -13.02 0.03 6.13
N SER A 19 -13.64 1.10 6.65
CA SER A 19 -14.83 1.02 7.50
C SER A 19 -16.08 0.45 6.83
N ILE A 20 -16.10 0.38 5.49
CA ILE A 20 -17.24 -0.11 4.70
C ILE A 20 -16.91 -1.40 3.92
N GLY A 21 -15.71 -1.95 4.12
CA GLY A 21 -15.30 -3.23 3.53
C GLY A 21 -14.59 -3.12 2.18
N LEU A 22 -14.10 -1.94 1.81
CA LEU A 22 -13.30 -1.75 0.59
C LEU A 22 -11.83 -2.07 0.83
N VAL A 23 -11.15 -2.54 -0.22
CA VAL A 23 -9.75 -2.97 -0.13
C VAL A 23 -8.82 -1.86 -0.64
N GLY A 24 -7.77 -1.60 0.13
CA GLY A 24 -6.68 -0.69 -0.23
C GLY A 24 -5.33 -1.42 -0.25
N VAL A 25 -4.45 -0.98 -1.13
CA VAL A 25 -3.03 -1.36 -1.21
C VAL A 25 -2.20 -0.17 -0.78
N PHE A 26 -1.17 -0.42 0.02
CA PHE A 26 -0.34 0.58 0.64
C PHE A 26 1.12 0.28 0.31
N THR A 27 1.76 1.16 -0.45
CA THR A 27 3.18 1.06 -0.82
C THR A 27 4.00 1.99 0.06
N GLY A 28 5.05 1.46 0.69
CA GLY A 28 5.94 2.28 1.51
C GLY A 28 7.08 1.48 2.12
N ALA A 29 7.90 2.13 2.95
CA ALA A 29 9.01 1.46 3.60
C ALA A 29 8.51 0.40 4.61
N TYR A 30 9.21 -0.74 4.72
CA TYR A 30 8.92 -1.78 5.73
C TYR A 30 8.82 -1.23 7.17
N ALA A 31 9.59 -0.20 7.50
CA ALA A 31 9.56 0.44 8.82
C ALA A 31 8.20 1.09 9.14
N ALA A 32 7.38 1.36 8.13
CA ALA A 32 6.05 1.95 8.26
C ALA A 32 4.92 0.92 8.32
N TRP A 33 5.23 -0.38 8.25
CA TRP A 33 4.22 -1.41 8.20
C TRP A 33 3.48 -1.57 9.54
N PRO A 34 2.13 -1.70 9.52
CA PRO A 34 1.37 -2.03 10.71
C PRO A 34 1.78 -3.39 11.29
N ALA A 35 1.71 -3.55 12.62
CA ALA A 35 2.11 -4.79 13.28
C ALA A 35 1.39 -6.04 12.77
N GLY A 36 0.12 -5.90 12.37
CA GLY A 36 -0.69 -6.99 11.81
C GLY A 36 -0.08 -7.61 10.55
N VAL A 37 0.63 -6.83 9.73
CA VAL A 37 1.25 -7.29 8.49
C VAL A 37 2.35 -8.32 8.77
N PHE A 38 3.14 -8.13 9.83
CA PHE A 38 4.21 -9.05 10.20
C PHE A 38 3.71 -10.39 10.75
N ASN A 39 2.44 -10.48 11.17
CA ASN A 39 1.87 -11.73 11.67
C ASN A 39 1.63 -12.77 10.56
N ASP A 40 1.45 -12.32 9.31
CA ASP A 40 1.21 -13.20 8.16
C ASP A 40 1.79 -12.61 6.88
N TYR A 41 3.09 -12.33 6.93
CA TYR A 41 3.88 -11.79 5.82
C TYR A 41 3.70 -12.58 4.52
N SER A 42 3.71 -13.91 4.60
CA SER A 42 3.54 -14.80 3.45
C SER A 42 2.23 -14.57 2.67
N SER A 43 1.15 -14.18 3.36
CA SER A 43 -0.12 -13.90 2.69
C SER A 43 -0.09 -12.56 1.97
N VAL A 44 0.70 -11.61 2.46
CA VAL A 44 0.88 -10.30 1.82
C VAL A 44 1.70 -10.44 0.54
N ASP A 45 2.80 -11.19 0.59
CA ASP A 45 3.61 -11.48 -0.62
C ASP A 45 2.78 -12.23 -1.66
N ALA A 46 2.06 -13.28 -1.26
CA ALA A 46 1.20 -14.03 -2.18
C ALA A 46 0.05 -13.17 -2.76
N ALA A 47 -0.44 -12.18 -2.01
CA ALA A 47 -1.44 -11.24 -2.48
C ALA A 47 -0.87 -10.24 -3.51
N ASP A 48 0.37 -9.77 -3.31
CA ASP A 48 1.08 -8.92 -4.27
C ASP A 48 1.38 -9.66 -5.58
N GLU A 49 1.90 -10.88 -5.50
CA GLU A 49 2.11 -11.75 -6.66
C GLU A 49 0.81 -12.02 -7.43
N PHE A 50 -0.28 -12.27 -6.71
CA PHE A 50 -1.60 -12.45 -7.32
C PHE A 50 -2.06 -11.18 -8.06
N LEU A 51 -1.90 -9.99 -7.47
CA LEU A 51 -2.30 -8.73 -8.12
C LEU A 51 -1.56 -8.48 -9.44
N ALA A 52 -0.27 -8.82 -9.49
CA ALA A 52 0.54 -8.67 -10.69
C ALA A 52 0.00 -9.48 -11.88
N ALA A 53 -0.64 -10.63 -11.61
CA ALA A 53 -1.24 -11.49 -12.63
C ALA A 53 -2.75 -11.30 -12.80
N ALA A 54 -3.42 -10.62 -11.87
CA ALA A 54 -4.87 -10.46 -11.88
C ALA A 54 -5.36 -9.60 -13.06
N PRO A 55 -6.48 -9.97 -13.70
CA PRO A 55 -7.06 -9.17 -14.78
C PRO A 55 -7.63 -7.85 -14.23
N ALA A 56 -7.65 -6.82 -15.08
CA ALA A 56 -8.39 -5.61 -14.78
C ALA A 56 -9.90 -5.89 -14.77
N ILE A 57 -10.61 -5.38 -13.76
CA ILE A 57 -12.06 -5.53 -13.60
C ILE A 57 -12.79 -4.18 -13.63
N THR A 58 -12.04 -3.09 -13.56
CA THR A 58 -12.57 -1.72 -13.60
C THR A 58 -11.54 -0.76 -14.19
N THR A 59 -11.92 0.50 -14.35
CA THR A 59 -11.02 1.58 -14.76
C THR A 59 -10.37 2.18 -13.53
N GLY A 60 -9.04 2.30 -13.53
CA GLY A 60 -8.33 3.09 -12.53
C GLY A 60 -8.52 4.58 -12.78
N ILE A 61 -8.65 5.37 -11.72
CA ILE A 61 -8.82 6.81 -11.76
C ILE A 61 -7.69 7.44 -10.93
N PRO A 62 -6.81 8.26 -11.52
CA PRO A 62 -5.75 8.92 -10.76
C PRO A 62 -6.36 9.89 -9.74
N SER A 63 -5.73 10.00 -8.58
CA SER A 63 -6.11 10.98 -7.56
C SER A 63 -5.83 12.41 -8.00
N ALA A 64 -6.38 13.39 -7.29
CA ALA A 64 -6.15 14.81 -7.60
C ALA A 64 -4.64 15.16 -7.61
N ARG A 65 -3.86 14.60 -6.67
CA ARG A 65 -2.39 14.76 -6.56
C ARG A 65 -1.63 14.34 -7.82
N ASN A 66 -2.17 13.39 -8.58
CA ASN A 66 -1.52 12.79 -9.75
C ASN A 66 -2.18 13.18 -11.09
N ARG A 67 -3.25 14.00 -11.06
CA ARG A 67 -3.87 14.56 -12.28
C ARG A 67 -3.14 15.78 -12.82
N GLU A 68 -2.43 16.50 -11.97
CA GLU A 68 -1.63 17.65 -12.38
C GLU A 68 -0.19 17.23 -12.66
N PRO A 69 0.44 17.72 -13.75
CA PRO A 69 1.85 17.49 -13.98
C PRO A 69 2.63 18.05 -12.78
N PRO A 70 3.59 17.28 -12.21
CA PRO A 70 4.28 17.74 -11.02
C PRO A 70 4.99 19.07 -11.30
N PRO A 71 4.99 20.01 -10.34
CA PRO A 71 5.58 21.35 -10.51
C PRO A 71 7.10 21.35 -10.75
N SER A 72 7.74 20.19 -10.62
CA SER A 72 9.14 19.93 -10.91
C SER A 72 9.28 18.57 -11.61
N PRO A 73 10.26 18.37 -12.50
CA PRO A 73 10.57 17.05 -13.02
C PRO A 73 10.92 16.14 -11.84
N ARG A 74 9.98 15.27 -11.47
CA ARG A 74 10.27 14.16 -10.58
C ARG A 74 11.24 13.22 -11.32
N PRO A 75 12.20 12.59 -10.62
CA PRO A 75 13.09 11.63 -11.26
C PRO A 75 12.32 10.58 -12.07
N LEU A 76 12.86 10.08 -13.18
CA LEU A 76 12.15 9.13 -14.07
C LEU A 76 11.80 7.77 -13.42
N TRP A 77 12.33 7.48 -12.23
CA TRP A 77 11.99 6.34 -11.39
C TRP A 77 10.81 6.62 -10.45
N ASP A 78 10.25 7.82 -10.53
CA ASP A 78 9.25 8.42 -9.66
C ASP A 78 7.89 8.52 -10.39
N THR A 79 7.59 7.52 -11.23
CA THR A 79 6.26 7.28 -11.82
C THR A 79 5.54 6.14 -11.08
N PRO A 80 5.16 6.32 -9.79
CA PRO A 80 4.37 5.34 -9.04
C PRO A 80 2.93 5.22 -9.57
N ILE A 81 2.50 6.15 -10.43
CA ILE A 81 1.13 6.18 -10.96
C ILE A 81 0.81 4.93 -11.78
N ASP A 82 1.76 4.31 -12.49
CA ASP A 82 1.47 3.12 -13.30
C ASP A 82 1.10 1.93 -12.40
N PHE A 83 1.82 1.75 -11.28
CA PHE A 83 1.46 0.74 -10.28
C PHE A 83 0.13 1.06 -9.61
N ALA A 84 -0.07 2.32 -9.20
CA ALA A 84 -1.31 2.74 -8.58
C ALA A 84 -2.53 2.53 -9.51
N MET A 85 -2.37 2.81 -10.79
CA MET A 85 -3.39 2.62 -11.81
C MET A 85 -3.63 1.13 -12.11
N ILE A 86 -2.58 0.30 -12.09
CA ILE A 86 -2.70 -1.15 -12.19
C ILE A 86 -3.54 -1.67 -11.02
N GLU A 87 -3.23 -1.30 -9.78
CA GLU A 87 -3.95 -1.70 -8.57
C GLU A 87 -5.42 -1.23 -8.60
N ALA A 88 -5.64 0.04 -8.98
CA ALA A 88 -6.97 0.62 -9.16
C ALA A 88 -7.80 -0.09 -10.23
N ALA A 89 -7.18 -0.54 -11.33
CA ALA A 89 -7.86 -1.32 -12.35
C ALA A 89 -8.31 -2.71 -11.85
N ARG A 90 -7.75 -3.23 -10.75
CA ARG A 90 -8.20 -4.47 -10.08
C ARG A 90 -9.29 -4.21 -9.02
N GLY A 91 -9.73 -2.95 -8.87
CA GLY A 91 -10.75 -2.56 -7.91
C GLY A 91 -10.22 -2.10 -6.55
N LEU A 92 -8.91 -1.89 -6.39
CA LEU A 92 -8.31 -1.52 -5.09
C LEU A 92 -7.97 -0.03 -5.04
N PHE A 93 -8.07 0.59 -3.87
CA PHE A 93 -7.51 1.93 -3.69
C PHE A 93 -5.99 1.82 -3.53
N SER A 94 -5.22 2.62 -4.26
CA SER A 94 -3.76 2.61 -4.16
C SER A 94 -3.29 3.80 -3.35
N PHE A 95 -2.52 3.53 -2.30
CA PHE A 95 -1.91 4.52 -1.44
C PHE A 95 -0.39 4.41 -1.47
N ASP A 96 0.29 5.55 -1.53
CA ASP A 96 1.75 5.63 -1.49
C ASP A 96 2.22 6.48 -0.31
N ALA A 97 3.26 6.02 0.38
CA ALA A 97 3.83 6.73 1.52
C ALA A 97 4.82 7.80 1.04
N GLU A 98 4.59 9.06 1.43
CA GLU A 98 5.72 10.00 1.46
C GLU A 98 6.48 9.75 2.77
N LEU A 99 7.76 9.41 2.64
CA LEU A 99 8.66 9.29 3.78
C LEU A 99 8.86 10.67 4.42
N GLY A 100 8.03 10.98 5.42
CA GLY A 100 8.22 12.14 6.28
C GLY A 100 9.47 12.00 7.14
N TYR A 101 10.23 13.09 7.31
CA TYR A 101 11.21 13.19 8.39
C TYR A 101 10.45 13.36 9.72
N GLY A 102 10.53 12.38 10.65
CA GLY A 102 9.97 12.54 12.00
C GLY A 102 9.19 11.37 12.59
N GLY A 103 9.07 10.23 11.90
CA GLY A 103 8.48 9.02 12.47
C GLY A 103 6.96 8.87 12.33
N SER A 104 6.26 9.83 11.70
CA SER A 104 4.92 9.59 11.17
C SER A 104 5.00 9.16 9.71
N THR A 105 4.22 8.15 9.32
CA THR A 105 4.06 7.77 7.91
C THR A 105 2.69 8.15 7.44
N ILE A 106 2.65 9.10 6.51
CA ILE A 106 1.44 9.56 5.85
C ILE A 106 1.36 8.87 4.49
N TYR A 107 0.26 8.16 4.28
CA TYR A 107 -0.08 7.54 3.00
C TYR A 107 -1.03 8.43 2.24
N TYR A 108 -0.70 8.76 0.99
CA TYR A 108 -1.53 9.56 0.11
C TYR A 108 -2.23 8.66 -0.89
N LEU A 109 -3.50 8.97 -1.17
CA LEU A 109 -4.23 8.29 -2.22
C LEU A 109 -3.63 8.67 -3.58
N ASP A 110 -3.16 7.69 -4.34
CA ASP A 110 -2.55 7.89 -5.65
C ASP A 110 -3.49 7.52 -6.80
N ALA A 111 -4.32 6.50 -6.60
CA ALA A 111 -5.35 6.10 -7.54
C ALA A 111 -6.54 5.43 -6.84
N SER A 112 -7.72 5.55 -7.45
CA SER A 112 -8.97 4.98 -6.98
C SER A 112 -9.65 4.18 -8.09
N PRO A 113 -10.36 3.09 -7.76
CA PRO A 113 -11.11 2.31 -8.74
C PRO A 113 -12.43 3.01 -9.10
N ALA A 114 -12.83 2.99 -10.37
CA ALA A 114 -14.16 3.44 -10.78
C ALA A 114 -15.27 2.55 -10.18
N THR A 115 -14.98 1.27 -9.98
CA THR A 115 -15.85 0.30 -9.28
C THR A 115 -15.04 -0.41 -8.20
N PRO A 116 -15.17 0.01 -6.92
CA PRO A 116 -14.40 -0.57 -5.84
C PRO A 116 -14.68 -2.06 -5.58
N LEU A 117 -13.63 -2.81 -5.27
CA LEU A 117 -13.70 -4.20 -4.83
C LEU A 117 -14.06 -4.26 -3.34
N LEU A 118 -15.16 -4.93 -3.02
CA LEU A 118 -15.52 -5.27 -1.64
C LEU A 118 -14.74 -6.51 -1.21
N VAL A 119 -14.24 -6.52 0.03
CA VAL A 119 -13.44 -7.64 0.55
C VAL A 119 -14.19 -8.98 0.50
N ARG A 120 -15.51 -8.99 0.67
CA ARG A 120 -16.32 -10.23 0.59
C ARG A 120 -16.30 -10.87 -0.81
N ASP A 121 -16.09 -10.05 -1.83
CA ASP A 121 -16.09 -10.44 -3.24
C ASP A 121 -14.65 -10.64 -3.77
N ALA A 122 -13.63 -10.33 -2.96
CA ALA A 122 -12.23 -10.46 -3.32
C ALA A 122 -11.75 -11.92 -3.32
N HIS A 123 -10.67 -12.19 -4.07
CA HIS A 123 -10.01 -13.50 -4.04
C HIS A 123 -9.55 -13.84 -2.61
N PRO A 124 -9.63 -15.12 -2.14
CA PRO A 124 -9.30 -15.48 -0.76
C PRO A 124 -7.92 -15.01 -0.27
N ILE A 125 -6.93 -14.93 -1.17
CA ILE A 125 -5.59 -14.44 -0.82
C ILE A 125 -5.60 -12.95 -0.45
N ILE A 126 -6.34 -12.12 -1.20
CA ILE A 126 -6.53 -10.69 -0.92
C ILE A 126 -7.32 -10.52 0.37
N GLN A 127 -8.36 -11.34 0.58
CA GLN A 127 -9.12 -11.30 1.84
C GLN A 127 -8.23 -11.56 3.05
N ARG A 128 -7.36 -12.57 2.95
CA ARG A 128 -6.46 -12.96 4.05
C ARG A 128 -5.46 -11.84 4.35
N ALA A 129 -4.82 -11.29 3.33
CA ALA A 129 -3.87 -10.18 3.48
C ALA A 129 -4.55 -8.91 4.04
N ALA A 130 -5.69 -8.51 3.47
CA ALA A 130 -6.37 -7.27 3.85
C ALA A 130 -6.94 -7.31 5.28
N ARG A 131 -7.34 -8.49 5.79
CA ARG A 131 -7.86 -8.64 7.17
C ARG A 131 -6.81 -8.42 8.25
N LEU A 132 -5.53 -8.37 7.91
CA LEU A 132 -4.46 -8.06 8.85
C LEU A 132 -4.54 -6.62 9.36
N VAL A 133 -5.13 -5.71 8.58
CA VAL A 133 -5.27 -4.30 8.92
C VAL A 133 -6.67 -3.81 8.57
N VAL A 134 -7.42 -3.38 9.59
CA VAL A 134 -8.79 -2.89 9.42
C VAL A 134 -8.91 -1.48 9.98
N PHE A 135 -9.25 -0.53 9.11
CA PHE A 135 -9.53 0.85 9.49
C PHE A 135 -11.01 1.02 9.85
N SER A 136 -11.33 0.97 11.13
CA SER A 136 -12.73 1.06 11.61
C SER A 136 -13.42 2.41 11.37
N ARG A 137 -12.66 3.48 11.07
CA ARG A 137 -13.17 4.86 10.97
C ARG A 137 -12.76 5.59 9.69
N VAL A 138 -12.03 4.93 8.80
CA VAL A 138 -11.57 5.52 7.53
C VAL A 138 -12.43 4.95 6.41
N SER A 139 -12.81 5.78 5.44
CA SER A 139 -13.47 5.34 4.21
C SER A 139 -12.61 5.76 3.03
N PHE A 140 -12.11 4.78 2.26
CA PHE A 140 -11.18 5.01 1.16
C PHE A 140 -11.79 5.88 0.04
N CYS A 141 -13.11 5.85 -0.13
CA CYS A 141 -13.82 6.71 -1.07
C CYS A 141 -13.74 8.21 -0.75
N SER A 142 -13.40 8.58 0.49
CA SER A 142 -13.52 9.95 0.99
C SER A 142 -12.22 10.57 1.49
N VAL A 143 -11.13 9.79 1.53
CA VAL A 143 -9.85 10.24 2.06
C VAL A 143 -8.85 10.51 0.95
N GLU A 144 -8.09 11.58 1.13
CA GLU A 144 -6.96 11.91 0.25
C GLU A 144 -5.63 11.46 0.87
N LYS A 145 -5.59 11.31 2.20
CA LYS A 145 -4.43 10.84 2.95
C LYS A 145 -4.82 10.15 4.25
N ILE A 146 -3.95 9.30 4.75
CA ILE A 146 -4.11 8.53 5.99
C ILE A 146 -2.82 8.68 6.81
N ASP A 147 -2.93 9.15 8.05
CA ASP A 147 -1.83 9.06 9.02
C ASP A 147 -1.99 7.77 9.83
N LEU A 148 -1.07 6.83 9.63
CA LEU A 148 -1.18 5.53 10.29
C LEU A 148 -1.12 5.62 11.83
N ALA A 149 -0.45 6.62 12.39
CA ALA A 149 -0.29 6.77 13.84
C ALA A 149 -1.62 6.96 14.58
N GLU A 150 -2.63 7.47 13.89
CA GLU A 150 -3.96 7.71 14.46
C GLU A 150 -4.87 6.48 14.39
N HIS A 151 -4.44 5.41 13.72
CA HIS A 151 -5.35 4.36 13.25
C HIS A 151 -4.92 2.94 13.55
N VAL A 152 -3.62 2.66 13.64
CA VAL A 152 -3.11 1.30 13.83
C VAL A 152 -1.90 1.27 14.77
N PRO A 153 -1.75 0.22 15.60
CA PRO A 153 -0.54 0.05 16.39
C PRO A 153 0.64 -0.29 15.46
N PHE A 154 1.70 0.50 15.52
CA PHE A 154 2.96 0.18 14.86
C PHE A 154 3.75 -0.85 15.64
N VAL A 155 4.58 -1.62 14.92
CA VAL A 155 5.78 -2.16 15.55
C VAL A 155 6.71 -0.96 15.76
N ALA A 156 6.71 -0.38 16.96
CA ALA A 156 7.79 0.51 17.35
C ALA A 156 9.07 -0.33 17.28
N GLY A 157 9.81 -0.20 16.18
CA GLY A 157 11.13 -0.77 16.07
C GLY A 157 11.99 -0.14 17.16
N ASN A 158 12.16 -0.84 18.28
CA ASN A 158 13.17 -0.53 19.27
C ASN A 158 14.56 -0.78 18.66
N GLY A 159 14.94 -0.05 17.61
CA GLY A 159 16.29 0.00 17.02
C GLY A 159 16.99 -1.32 16.69
N ARG A 160 16.32 -2.48 16.79
CA ARG A 160 16.92 -3.79 16.55
C ARG A 160 16.53 -4.21 15.15
N ARG A 161 17.53 -4.15 14.26
CA ARG A 161 17.47 -4.71 12.92
C ARG A 161 16.80 -6.10 12.97
N PRO A 162 15.97 -6.46 11.96
CA PRO A 162 15.48 -7.83 11.85
C PRO A 162 16.67 -8.79 11.82
N PRO A 163 16.54 -10.00 12.40
CA PRO A 163 17.62 -10.98 12.37
C PRO A 163 17.96 -11.27 10.91
N ILE A 164 19.22 -11.05 10.56
CA ILE A 164 19.78 -11.49 9.28
C ILE A 164 19.74 -13.02 9.32
N TYR A 165 18.80 -13.64 8.61
CA TYR A 165 18.86 -15.05 8.33
C TYR A 165 20.09 -15.28 7.45
N ARG A 166 21.16 -15.85 8.02
CA ARG A 166 22.23 -16.43 7.21
C ARG A 166 21.64 -17.68 6.57
N LEU A 167 21.45 -17.63 5.25
CA LEU A 167 21.30 -18.82 4.44
C LEU A 167 22.58 -19.64 4.63
N GLY A 168 22.43 -20.81 5.25
CA GLY A 168 23.43 -21.86 5.30
C GLY A 168 23.33 -22.78 4.10
#